data_AF-A0A015KCL7-F1
#
_entry.id   AF-A0A015KCL7-F1
#
_cell.length_a   1.000
_cell.length_b   1.000
_cell.length_c   1.000
_cell.angle_alpha   90.00
_cell.angle_beta   90.00
_cell.angle_gamma   90.00
#
_symmetry.space_group_name_H-M   'P 1'
#
loop_
_entity.id
_entity.type
_entity.pdbx_description
1 polymer ?
#
loop_
_entity_poly.entity_id
_entity_poly.type
_entity_poly.pdbx_seq_one_letter_code
_entity_poly.pdbx_strand_id
1 'polypeptide(L)'
;MQNTENTNEWTNWIEEAIVKEYFKCYEYRHFSNIQEIGSGAFGKVYRANWKKSEQCIALKSFFNLNNFTVKEIVHELKLQREIQFHDNIIKYYGIAKFESGIIKLSIIE
;
A
#
# COMPACT_ATOMS: atom_id res chain seq x y z
N MET A 1 12.44 5.03 -28.07
CA MET A 1 13.34 4.54 -27.02
C MET A 1 12.63 4.79 -25.69
N GLN A 2 12.25 3.74 -24.96
CA GLN A 2 11.49 3.89 -23.71
C GLN A 2 12.47 4.18 -22.57
N ASN A 3 12.20 5.27 -21.84
CA ASN A 3 12.97 5.77 -20.69
C ASN A 3 13.11 4.70 -19.60
N THR A 4 14.29 4.09 -19.52
CA THR A 4 14.71 3.23 -18.41
C THR A 4 15.20 4.02 -17.18
N GLU A 5 15.28 5.35 -17.27
CA GLU A 5 15.93 6.20 -16.25
C GLU A 5 15.02 6.59 -15.07
N ASN A 6 13.68 6.50 -15.20
CA ASN A 6 12.76 7.03 -14.18
C ASN A 6 12.28 6.01 -13.13
N THR A 7 12.47 4.71 -13.32
CA THR A 7 12.06 3.67 -12.35
C THR A 7 12.82 3.78 -11.02
N ASN A 8 14.04 4.33 -11.10
CA ASN A 8 15.00 4.38 -10.00
C ASN A 8 14.67 5.52 -9.02
N GLU A 9 14.18 6.65 -9.52
CA GLU A 9 13.90 7.84 -8.72
C GLU A 9 12.73 7.63 -7.74
N TRP A 10 11.68 6.92 -8.16
CA TRP A 10 10.51 6.67 -7.29
C TRP A 10 10.71 5.51 -6.33
N THR A 11 11.48 4.50 -6.73
CA THR A 11 11.95 3.45 -5.80
C THR A 11 12.73 4.11 -4.68
N ASN A 12 13.64 5.04 -5.02
CA ASN A 12 14.37 5.84 -4.05
C ASN A 12 13.44 6.72 -3.20
N TRP A 13 12.42 7.37 -3.75
CA TRP A 13 11.49 8.18 -2.96
C TRP A 13 10.69 7.36 -1.95
N ILE A 14 10.19 6.17 -2.33
CA ILE A 14 9.46 5.31 -1.40
C ILE A 14 10.40 4.77 -0.34
N GLU A 15 11.61 4.35 -0.72
CA GLU A 15 12.63 3.93 0.23
C GLU A 15 13.01 5.06 1.18
N GLU A 16 13.21 6.28 0.69
CA GLU A 16 13.41 7.46 1.51
C GLU A 16 12.22 7.75 2.42
N ALA A 17 10.99 7.57 1.95
CA ALA A 17 9.80 7.80 2.76
C ALA A 17 9.64 6.76 3.87
N ILE A 18 10.08 5.52 3.62
CA ILE A 18 10.21 4.47 4.63
C ILE A 18 11.32 4.84 5.63
N VAL A 19 12.50 5.23 5.15
CA VAL A 19 13.66 5.62 5.99
C VAL A 19 13.37 6.85 6.84
N LYS A 20 12.64 7.83 6.30
CA LYS A 20 12.18 9.04 7.00
C LYS A 20 10.94 8.78 7.87
N GLU A 21 10.50 7.52 7.99
CA GLU A 21 9.35 7.08 8.78
C GLU A 21 8.03 7.80 8.45
N TYR A 22 7.88 8.32 7.22
CA TYR A 22 6.63 8.93 6.77
C TYR A 22 5.48 7.91 6.71
N PHE A 23 5.81 6.63 6.50
CA PHE A 23 4.87 5.53 6.51
C PHE A 23 5.35 4.43 7.44
N LYS A 24 4.43 3.85 8.21
CA LYS A 24 4.73 2.61 8.92
C LYS A 24 4.87 1.48 7.90
N CYS A 25 6.00 0.79 7.94
CA CYS A 25 6.26 -0.38 7.09
C CYS A 25 6.09 -1.66 7.90
N TYR A 26 5.42 -2.65 7.31
CA TYR A 26 5.13 -3.91 7.98
C TYR A 26 5.57 -5.09 7.12
N GLU A 27 6.14 -6.08 7.79
CA GLU A 27 6.56 -7.31 7.14
C GLU A 27 5.38 -8.24 6.86
N TYR A 28 5.49 -9.00 5.76
CA TYR A 28 4.49 -9.95 5.33
C TYR A 28 4.06 -10.96 6.41
N ARG A 29 5.01 -11.40 7.25
CA ARG A 29 4.77 -12.35 8.35
C ARG A 29 3.72 -11.88 9.37
N HIS A 30 3.38 -10.59 9.38
CA HIS A 30 2.31 -10.06 10.21
C HIS A 30 0.92 -10.31 9.65
N PHE A 31 0.78 -10.86 8.45
CA PHE A 31 -0.50 -11.11 7.81
C PHE A 31 -0.77 -12.60 7.69
N SER A 32 -2.00 -13.01 8.01
CA SER A 32 -2.48 -14.39 7.87
C SER A 32 -3.89 -14.40 7.29
N ASN A 33 -4.38 -15.58 6.89
CA ASN A 33 -5.71 -15.74 6.30
C ASN A 33 -5.98 -14.77 5.12
N ILE A 34 -4.99 -14.65 4.23
CA ILE A 34 -5.06 -13.70 3.10
C ILE A 34 -5.99 -14.27 2.04
N GLN A 35 -7.06 -13.54 1.75
CA GLN A 35 -8.07 -13.90 0.76
C GLN A 35 -8.33 -12.74 -0.18
N GLU A 36 -8.29 -12.97 -1.49
CA GLU A 36 -8.69 -11.97 -2.47
C GLU A 36 -10.19 -11.66 -2.32
N ILE A 37 -10.53 -10.38 -2.16
CA ILE A 37 -11.92 -9.90 -2.03
C ILE A 37 -12.33 -8.98 -3.18
N GLY A 38 -11.38 -8.57 -4.03
CA GLY A 38 -11.68 -7.77 -5.21
C GLY A 38 -10.47 -7.62 -6.12
N SER A 39 -10.74 -7.39 -7.40
CA SER A 39 -9.74 -7.05 -8.40
C SER A 39 -10.29 -5.97 -9.32
N GLY A 40 -9.44 -5.05 -9.72
CA GLY A 40 -9.77 -3.99 -10.66
C GLY A 40 -8.56 -3.60 -11.51
N ALA A 41 -8.72 -2.56 -12.33
CA ALA A 41 -7.69 -2.10 -13.25
C ALA A 41 -6.37 -1.70 -12.56
N PHE A 42 -6.45 -1.24 -11.32
CA PHE A 42 -5.30 -0.73 -10.57
C PHE A 42 -4.64 -1.74 -9.64
N GLY A 43 -5.19 -2.96 -9.52
CA GLY A 43 -4.65 -3.96 -8.61
C GLY A 43 -5.68 -4.92 -8.02
N LYS A 44 -5.26 -5.62 -6.97
CA LYS A 44 -6.10 -6.53 -6.19
C LYS A 44 -6.23 -6.06 -4.76
N VAL A 45 -7.37 -6.37 -4.16
CA VAL A 45 -7.64 -6.14 -2.75
C VAL A 45 -7.81 -7.49 -2.08
N TYR A 46 -7.08 -7.68 -1.00
CA TYR A 46 -7.15 -8.88 -0.17
C TYR A 46 -7.61 -8.51 1.22
N ARG A 47 -8.45 -9.34 1.82
CA ARG A 47 -8.68 -9.34 3.26
C ARG A 47 -7.58 -10.16 3.93
N ALA A 48 -7.07 -9.71 5.05
CA ALA A 48 -6.14 -10.48 5.88
C ALA A 48 -6.41 -10.24 7.37
N ASN A 49 -5.94 -11.16 8.20
CA ASN A 49 -5.87 -10.97 9.65
C ASN A 49 -4.53 -10.33 10.00
N TRP A 50 -4.56 -9.32 10.86
CA TRP A 50 -3.37 -8.62 11.34
C TRP A 50 -2.82 -9.27 12.62
N LYS A 51 -1.55 -9.70 12.59
CA LYS A 51 -0.88 -10.42 13.68
C LYS A 51 -1.76 -11.59 14.17
N LYS A 52 -1.69 -11.91 15.48
CA LYS A 52 -2.58 -12.86 16.15
C LYS A 52 -3.85 -12.17 16.70
N SER A 53 -4.23 -11.00 16.21
CA SER A 53 -5.47 -10.35 16.62
C SER A 53 -6.62 -10.75 15.70
N GLU A 54 -7.85 -10.51 16.17
CA GLU A 54 -9.07 -10.66 15.36
C GLU A 54 -9.26 -9.51 14.35
N GLN A 55 -8.34 -8.55 14.32
CA GLN A 55 -8.47 -7.37 13.49
C GLN A 55 -8.23 -7.72 12.02
N CYS A 56 -9.25 -7.49 11.21
CA CYS A 56 -9.21 -7.68 9.77
C CYS A 56 -8.73 -6.40 9.08
N ILE A 57 -7.94 -6.57 8.02
CA ILE A 57 -7.39 -5.48 7.21
C ILE A 57 -7.60 -5.74 5.72
N ALA A 58 -7.60 -4.67 4.93
CA ALA A 58 -7.46 -4.69 3.49
C ALA A 58 -5.97 -4.49 3.11
N LEU A 59 -5.48 -5.40 2.28
CA LEU A 59 -4.22 -5.29 1.56
C LEU A 59 -4.53 -4.95 0.11
N LYS A 60 -4.14 -3.77 -0.38
CA LYS A 60 -4.28 -3.41 -1.80
C LYS A 60 -2.93 -3.56 -2.48
N SER A 61 -2.80 -4.54 -3.37
CA SER A 61 -1.65 -4.64 -4.28
C SER A 61 -1.89 -3.76 -5.49
N PHE A 62 -0.81 -3.31 -6.12
CA PHE A 62 -0.88 -2.52 -7.35
C PHE A 62 -0.22 -3.26 -8.51
N PHE A 63 -0.88 -3.23 -9.67
CA PHE A 63 -0.31 -3.76 -10.91
C PHE A 63 0.57 -2.73 -11.60
N ASN A 64 1.50 -3.18 -12.44
CA ASN A 64 2.30 -2.34 -13.35
C ASN A 64 2.84 -1.07 -12.65
N LEU A 65 3.78 -1.26 -11.73
CA LEU A 65 4.50 -0.19 -11.05
C LEU A 65 5.36 0.60 -12.05
N ASN A 66 4.72 1.53 -12.75
CA ASN A 66 5.34 2.54 -13.59
C ASN A 66 5.16 3.92 -12.95
N ASN A 67 5.81 4.94 -13.52
CA ASN A 67 5.78 6.30 -12.95
C ASN A 67 4.35 6.86 -12.78
N PHE A 68 3.44 6.54 -13.69
CA PHE A 68 2.06 6.99 -13.61
C PHE A 68 1.34 6.33 -12.44
N THR A 69 1.40 5.00 -12.34
CA THR A 69 0.78 4.24 -11.24
C THR A 69 1.35 4.66 -9.88
N VAL A 70 2.67 4.84 -9.78
CA VAL A 70 3.29 5.25 -8.51
C VAL A 70 2.88 6.67 -8.10
N LYS A 71 2.77 7.60 -9.05
CA LYS A 71 2.26 8.95 -8.77
C LYS A 71 0.84 8.91 -8.20
N GLU A 72 -0.03 8.09 -8.79
CA GLU A 72 -1.39 7.89 -8.31
C GLU A 72 -1.41 7.29 -6.90
N ILE A 73 -0.56 6.28 -6.62
CA ILE A 73 -0.41 5.69 -5.28
C ILE A 73 0.00 6.75 -4.26
N VAL A 74 1.04 7.54 -4.56
CA VAL A 74 1.54 8.60 -3.67
C VAL A 74 0.46 9.67 -3.45
N HIS A 75 -0.28 10.04 -4.47
CA HIS A 75 -1.38 10.99 -4.36
C HIS A 75 -2.49 10.45 -3.46
N GLU A 76 -2.92 9.19 -3.65
CA GLU A 76 -3.94 8.53 -2.84
C GLU A 76 -3.51 8.45 -1.36
N LEU A 77 -2.23 8.15 -1.08
CA LEU A 77 -1.68 8.11 0.28
C LEU A 77 -1.64 9.48 0.96
N LYS A 78 -1.28 10.54 0.22
CA LYS A 78 -1.28 11.91 0.75
C LYS A 78 -2.69 12.36 1.10
N LEU A 79 -3.64 12.16 0.18
CA LEU A 79 -5.04 12.51 0.41
C LEU A 79 -5.61 11.78 1.63
N GLN A 80 -5.43 10.46 1.72
CA GLN A 80 -5.93 9.70 2.86
C GLN A 80 -5.33 10.18 4.19
N ARG A 81 -4.06 10.56 4.22
CA ARG A 81 -3.43 11.10 5.43
C ARG A 81 -4.10 12.41 5.91
N GLU A 82 -4.58 13.23 4.99
CA GLU A 82 -5.26 14.49 5.29
C GLU A 82 -6.70 14.29 5.76
N ILE A 83 -7.40 13.25 5.28
CA ILE A 83 -8.84 13.05 5.52
C ILE A 83 -9.17 11.92 6.51
N GLN A 84 -8.21 11.10 6.95
CA GLN A 84 -8.41 9.93 7.82
C GLN A 84 -8.96 10.21 9.24
N PHE A 85 -9.26 11.46 9.58
CA PHE A 85 -9.77 11.84 10.92
C PHE A 85 -11.28 11.61 11.09
N HIS A 86 -11.97 11.20 10.02
CA HIS A 86 -13.41 10.89 10.07
C HIS A 86 -13.66 9.39 10.17
N ASP A 87 -14.59 9.00 11.04
CA ASP A 87 -14.96 7.60 11.26
C ASP A 87 -15.58 6.91 10.04
N ASN A 88 -16.12 7.68 9.09
CA ASN A 88 -16.69 7.15 7.84
C ASN A 88 -15.67 7.00 6.71
N ILE A 89 -14.38 7.25 6.98
CA ILE A 89 -13.31 7.16 5.99
C ILE A 89 -12.41 5.98 6.35
N ILE A 90 -12.11 5.15 5.35
CA ILE A 90 -11.18 4.03 5.46
C ILE A 90 -9.84 4.53 6.00
N LYS A 91 -9.47 4.05 7.19
CA LYS A 91 -8.23 4.43 7.87
C LYS A 91 -7.03 3.74 7.22
N TYR A 92 -6.04 4.55 6.87
CA TYR A 92 -4.76 4.08 6.36
C TYR A 92 -3.80 3.77 7.51
N TYR A 93 -3.13 2.63 7.47
CA TYR A 93 -2.23 2.20 8.55
C TYR A 93 -0.76 2.13 8.15
N GLY A 94 -0.47 1.93 6.86
CA GLY A 94 0.91 1.82 6.41
C GLY A 94 1.05 1.11 5.08
N ILE A 95 2.28 0.71 4.79
CA ILE A 95 2.63 -0.10 3.63
C ILE A 95 3.27 -1.41 4.07
N ALA A 96 3.21 -2.41 3.20
CA ALA A 96 3.93 -3.66 3.32
C ALA A 96 4.72 -3.91 2.05
N LYS A 97 5.98 -4.34 2.21
CA LYS A 97 6.81 -4.78 1.10
C LYS A 97 6.63 -6.28 0.90
N PHE A 98 6.39 -6.68 -0.34
CA PHE A 98 6.32 -8.05 -0.79
C PHE A 98 7.46 -8.33 -1.76
N GLU A 99 7.89 -9.58 -1.87
CA GLU A 99 8.97 -9.98 -2.79
C GLU A 99 8.70 -9.58 -4.26
N SER A 100 7.43 -9.39 -4.63
CA SER A 100 6.98 -8.99 -5.96
C SER A 100 6.51 -7.54 -6.09
N GLY A 101 6.56 -6.70 -5.03
CA GLY A 101 6.14 -5.30 -5.11
C GLY A 101 5.75 -4.64 -3.78
N ILE A 102 5.07 -3.49 -3.87
CA ILE A 102 4.61 -2.69 -2.73
C ILE A 102 3.09 -2.86 -2.58
N ILE A 103 2.64 -3.11 -1.36
CA ILE A 103 1.24 -3.29 -1.00
C ILE A 103 0.84 -2.21 0.02
N LYS A 104 -0.30 -1.57 -0.22
CA LYS A 104 -0.91 -0.61 0.70
C LYS A 104 -1.77 -1.32 1.73
N LEU A 105 -1.68 -0.89 2.99
CA LEU A 105 -2.44 -1.42 4.11
C LEU A 105 -3.51 -0.42 4.54
N SER A 106 -4.74 -0.89 4.64
CA SER A 106 -5.88 -0.09 5.11
C SER A 106 -6.78 -0.96 5.98
N ILE A 107 -7.47 -0.41 6.96
CA ILE A 107 -8.44 -1.18 7.76
C ILE A 107 -9.81 -1.14 7.07
N ILE A 108 -10.44 -2.31 7.02
CA ILE A 108 -11.85 -2.43 6.68
C ILE A 108 -12.59 -2.32 8.02
N GLU A 109 -13.17 -1.14 8.32
CA GLU A 109 -14.17 -0.98 9.39
C GLU A 109 -15.56 -1.27 8.82
#